data_AF-M6R922-F1
#
_entry.id   AF-M6R922-F1
#
_cell.length_a   1.000
_cell.length_b   1.000
_cell.length_c   1.000
_cell.angle_alpha   90.00
_cell.angle_beta   90.00
_cell.angle_gamma   90.00
#
_symmetry.space_group_name_H-M   'P 1'
#
loop_
_entity.id
_entity.type
_entity.pdbx_description
1 polymer ?
#
loop_
_entity_poly.entity_id
_entity_poly.type
_entity_poly.pdbx_seq_one_letter_code
_entity_poly.pdbx_strand_id
1 'polypeptide(L)'
;MALVRVLIYEESGLIPYVEPTDSKLIQEKISNGIGSHMLFGDNALLAKWNPEFYEVKDLAQWWNELTGLGFIFALWASKKSLKLDDLIFIQSLEYGVSHIEEIISHESRLSSTLVREYLTKELHYKITEEDQKGFLLFREKCSQLNLL
;
A
#
# COMPACT_ATOMS: atom_id res chain seq x y z
N MET A 1 8.42 3.96 3.42
CA MET A 1 9.47 3.30 2.60
C MET A 1 10.10 2.06 3.28
N ALA A 2 9.71 1.70 4.50
CA ALA A 2 10.32 0.55 5.19
C ALA A 2 9.97 -0.80 4.53
N LEU A 3 8.74 -1.00 4.03
CA LEU A 3 8.33 -2.27 3.41
C LEU A 3 9.23 -2.70 2.26
N VAL A 4 9.46 -1.83 1.26
CA VAL A 4 10.33 -2.18 0.12
C VAL A 4 11.77 -2.49 0.56
N ARG A 5 12.25 -1.81 1.61
CA ARG A 5 13.60 -2.05 2.16
C ARG A 5 13.68 -3.41 2.85
N VAL A 6 12.63 -3.80 3.58
CA VAL A 6 12.51 -5.14 4.16
C VAL A 6 12.46 -6.19 3.05
N LEU A 7 11.57 -6.06 2.07
CA LEU A 7 11.40 -7.04 1.00
C LEU A 7 12.69 -7.28 0.19
N ILE A 8 13.37 -6.20 -0.20
CA ILE A 8 14.65 -6.32 -0.92
C ILE A 8 15.74 -6.94 -0.04
N TYR A 9 15.77 -6.63 1.26
CA TYR A 9 16.72 -7.27 2.18
C TYR A 9 16.45 -8.78 2.33
N GLU A 10 15.19 -9.19 2.40
CA GLU A 10 14.84 -10.61 2.52
C GLU A 10 15.22 -11.41 1.26
N GLU A 11 15.12 -10.80 0.08
CA GLU A 11 15.50 -11.44 -1.19
C GLU A 11 17.02 -11.41 -1.45
N SER A 12 17.71 -10.33 -1.07
CA SER A 12 19.10 -10.07 -1.50
C SER A 12 20.14 -9.93 -0.39
N GLY A 13 19.71 -9.80 0.87
CA GLY A 13 20.56 -9.44 2.01
C GLY A 13 21.02 -7.98 2.02
N LEU A 14 20.59 -7.16 1.06
CA LEU A 14 20.97 -5.75 0.95
C LEU A 14 19.81 -4.83 1.30
N ILE A 15 20.09 -3.77 2.06
CA ILE A 15 19.10 -2.74 2.35
C ILE A 15 19.25 -1.62 1.31
N PRO A 16 18.26 -1.38 0.44
CA PRO A 16 18.37 -0.36 -0.59
C PRO A 16 18.29 1.03 0.03
N TYR A 17 19.04 1.96 -0.57
CA TYR A 17 18.84 3.39 -0.35
C TYR A 17 17.62 3.85 -1.14
N VAL A 18 16.75 4.63 -0.50
CA VAL A 18 15.52 5.11 -1.13
C VAL A 18 15.47 6.63 -0.99
N GLU A 19 15.41 7.31 -2.13
CA GLU A 19 15.43 8.77 -2.21
C GLU A 19 14.02 9.31 -2.50
N PRO A 20 13.44 10.13 -1.61
CA PRO A 20 12.21 10.84 -1.91
C PRO A 20 12.39 11.74 -3.14
N THR A 21 11.60 11.48 -4.18
CA THR A 21 11.68 12.19 -5.46
C THR A 21 10.29 12.69 -5.85
N ASP A 22 10.22 13.87 -6.47
CA ASP A 22 8.97 14.42 -7.00
C ASP A 22 8.34 13.47 -8.03
N SER A 23 7.02 13.30 -7.98
CA SER A 23 6.32 12.33 -8.82
C SER A 23 6.42 12.66 -10.31
N LYS A 24 6.53 13.94 -10.70
CA LYS A 24 6.71 14.32 -12.11
C LYS A 24 8.06 13.85 -12.64
N LEU A 25 9.11 14.01 -11.84
CA LEU A 25 10.44 13.54 -12.20
C LEU A 25 10.50 12.01 -12.25
N ILE A 26 9.80 11.32 -11.34
CA ILE A 26 9.66 9.86 -11.41
C ILE A 26 8.98 9.44 -12.71
N GLN A 27 7.87 10.09 -13.11
CA GLN A 27 7.17 9.78 -14.37
C GLN A 27 8.05 9.99 -15.60
N GLU A 28 8.85 11.06 -15.63
CA GLU A 28 9.83 11.31 -16.69
C GLU A 28 10.88 10.18 -16.72
N LYS A 29 11.45 9.80 -15.57
CA LYS A 29 12.44 8.71 -15.48
C LYS A 29 11.86 7.35 -15.90
N ILE A 30 10.61 7.07 -15.51
CA ILE A 30 9.90 5.85 -15.94
C ILE A 30 9.74 5.85 -17.47
N SER A 31 9.32 6.96 -18.06
CA SER A 31 9.13 7.06 -19.53
C SER A 31 10.43 6.82 -20.30
N ASN A 32 11.57 7.13 -19.69
CA ASN A 32 12.90 6.96 -20.27
C ASN A 32 13.61 5.66 -19.85
N GLY A 33 12.98 4.77 -19.08
CA GLY A 33 13.62 3.51 -18.65
C GLY A 33 14.75 3.69 -17.62
N ILE A 34 14.77 4.78 -16.85
CA ILE A 34 15.88 5.13 -15.96
C ILE A 34 15.57 4.77 -14.51
N GLY A 35 16.33 3.83 -13.94
CA GLY A 35 16.33 3.51 -12.52
C GLY A 35 15.15 2.63 -12.07
N SER A 36 14.93 2.56 -10.76
CA SER A 36 13.83 1.82 -10.14
C SER A 36 13.03 2.74 -9.24
N HIS A 37 11.70 2.62 -9.25
CA HIS A 37 10.81 3.59 -8.63
C HIS A 37 9.80 2.90 -7.74
N MET A 38 9.59 3.43 -6.54
CA MET A 38 8.52 3.01 -5.64
C MET A 38 7.41 4.06 -5.68
N LEU A 39 6.22 3.63 -6.08
CA LEU A 39 5.02 4.46 -6.15
C LEU A 39 4.01 4.00 -5.09
N PHE A 40 3.11 4.89 -4.68
CA PHE A 40 1.99 4.57 -3.81
C PHE A 40 0.82 5.53 -4.05
N GLY A 41 -0.38 5.12 -3.63
CA GLY A 41 -1.62 5.87 -3.87
C GLY A 41 -1.92 6.04 -5.35
N ASP A 42 -2.59 7.13 -5.70
CA ASP A 42 -3.02 7.41 -7.07
C ASP A 42 -1.87 7.43 -8.08
N ASN A 43 -0.66 7.83 -7.67
CA ASN A 43 0.51 7.80 -8.55
C ASN A 43 0.87 6.38 -9.00
N ALA A 44 0.63 5.36 -8.16
CA ALA A 44 0.83 3.96 -8.53
C ALA A 44 -0.29 3.46 -9.44
N LEU A 45 -1.56 3.76 -9.09
CA LEU A 45 -2.73 3.33 -9.86
C LEU A 45 -2.79 3.96 -11.26
N LEU A 46 -2.30 5.19 -11.42
CA LEU A 46 -2.24 5.92 -12.68
C LEU A 46 -0.92 5.73 -13.44
N ALA A 47 0.04 4.99 -12.88
CA ALA A 47 1.35 4.83 -13.48
C ALA A 47 1.24 4.18 -14.86
N LYS A 48 2.03 4.69 -15.80
CA LYS A 48 2.24 4.07 -17.11
C LYS A 48 3.71 3.74 -17.23
N TRP A 49 4.01 2.53 -17.69
CA TRP A 49 5.38 2.06 -17.90
C TRP A 49 5.48 1.26 -19.19
N ASN A 50 6.68 1.17 -19.74
CA ASN A 50 6.98 0.24 -20.82
C ASN A 50 7.39 -1.10 -20.20
N PRO A 51 6.68 -2.22 -20.49
CA PRO A 51 7.06 -3.54 -19.98
C PRO A 51 8.39 -4.07 -20.55
N GLU A 52 8.93 -3.48 -21.61
CA GLU A 52 10.31 -3.78 -22.07
C GLU A 52 11.38 -3.24 -21.11
N PHE A 53 11.06 -2.20 -20.33
CA PHE A 53 11.99 -1.56 -19.41
C PHE A 53 11.73 -1.91 -17.95
N TYR A 54 10.48 -2.21 -17.59
CA TYR A 54 10.07 -2.38 -16.20
C TYR A 54 9.27 -3.66 -15.98
N GLU A 55 9.69 -4.39 -14.96
CA GLU A 55 8.82 -5.28 -14.20
C GLU A 55 8.15 -4.48 -13.08
N VAL A 56 6.87 -4.77 -12.80
CA VAL A 56 6.12 -4.15 -11.71
C VAL A 56 5.82 -5.22 -10.67
N LYS A 57 6.21 -4.94 -9.42
CA LYS A 57 5.92 -5.79 -8.25
C LYS A 57 4.95 -5.07 -7.32
N ASP A 58 3.85 -5.73 -6.98
CA ASP A 58 2.99 -5.30 -5.88
C ASP A 58 3.64 -5.66 -4.54
N LEU A 59 3.81 -4.68 -3.65
CA LEU A 59 4.51 -4.89 -2.38
C LEU A 59 3.70 -5.69 -1.37
N ALA A 60 2.36 -5.61 -1.41
CA ALA A 60 1.50 -6.41 -0.54
C ALA A 60 1.50 -7.88 -1.00
N GLN A 61 1.43 -8.10 -2.31
CA GLN A 61 1.57 -9.43 -2.89
C GLN A 61 2.94 -10.03 -2.57
N TRP A 62 4.02 -9.28 -2.79
CA TRP A 62 5.37 -9.78 -2.50
C TRP A 62 5.57 -10.09 -1.01
N TRP A 63 5.00 -9.27 -0.12
CA TRP A 63 4.95 -9.59 1.30
C TRP A 63 4.19 -10.89 1.57
N ASN A 64 3.02 -11.06 0.96
CA ASN A 64 2.21 -12.26 1.14
C ASN A 64 2.92 -13.51 0.61
N GLU A 65 3.60 -13.44 -0.53
CA GLU A 65 4.40 -14.55 -1.07
C GLU A 65 5.55 -14.94 -0.14
N LEU A 66 6.18 -13.96 0.52
CA LEU A 66 7.28 -14.20 1.45
C LEU A 66 6.82 -14.78 2.79
N THR A 67 5.71 -14.28 3.34
CA THR A 67 5.32 -14.56 4.74
C THR A 67 4.03 -15.35 4.89
N GLY A 68 3.20 -15.43 3.85
CA GLY A 68 1.86 -15.97 3.90
C GLY A 68 0.88 -15.13 4.74
N LEU A 69 1.16 -13.84 4.96
CA LEU A 69 0.37 -12.97 5.84
C LEU A 69 -0.15 -11.74 5.09
N GLY A 70 -1.21 -11.13 5.61
CA GLY A 70 -1.68 -9.82 5.18
C GLY A 70 -0.74 -8.68 5.60
N PHE A 71 -0.94 -7.51 5.01
CA PHE A 71 -0.15 -6.30 5.32
C PHE A 71 -1.04 -5.11 5.66
N ILE A 72 -0.78 -4.49 6.82
CA ILE A 72 -1.50 -3.28 7.27
C ILE A 72 -0.74 -2.04 6.79
N PHE A 73 -1.30 -1.34 5.79
CA PHE A 73 -0.72 -0.09 5.30
C PHE A 73 -1.04 1.13 6.17
N ALA A 74 -2.23 1.17 6.78
CA ALA A 74 -2.69 2.31 7.56
C ALA A 74 -3.57 1.88 8.73
N LEU A 75 -3.53 2.69 9.80
CA LEU A 75 -4.32 2.51 11.01
C LEU A 75 -4.89 3.86 11.45
N TRP A 76 -6.08 3.82 12.03
CA TRP A 76 -6.57 4.91 12.88
C TRP A 76 -5.95 4.76 14.26
N ALA A 77 -5.15 5.74 14.69
CA ALA A 77 -4.44 5.69 15.96
C ALA A 77 -4.47 7.05 16.67
N SER A 78 -4.56 7.02 18.01
CA SER A 78 -4.47 8.21 18.84
C SER A 78 -3.47 8.00 19.97
N LYS A 79 -2.66 9.03 20.26
CA LYS A 79 -1.70 9.00 21.37
C LYS A 79 -2.38 8.96 22.75
N LYS A 80 -3.60 9.48 22.83
CA LYS A 80 -4.42 9.51 24.05
C LYS A 80 -5.72 8.75 23.80
N SER A 81 -6.30 8.18 24.86
CA SER A 81 -7.64 7.62 24.78
C SER A 81 -8.61 8.68 24.24
N LEU A 82 -9.33 8.32 23.17
CA LEU A 82 -10.39 9.15 22.62
C LEU A 82 -11.63 8.96 23.49
N LYS A 83 -12.29 10.05 23.86
CA LYS A 83 -13.64 10.01 24.45
C LYS A 83 -14.69 9.93 23.35
N LEU A 84 -14.43 9.08 22.36
CA LEU A 84 -15.28 8.86 21.20
C LEU A 84 -15.58 7.38 21.13
N ASP A 85 -16.81 7.03 20.79
CA ASP A 85 -17.18 5.64 20.58
C ASP A 85 -16.61 5.17 19.23
N ASP A 86 -15.92 4.02 19.24
CA ASP A 86 -15.38 3.38 18.04
C ASP A 86 -16.49 3.08 17.01
N LEU A 87 -17.75 2.96 17.47
CA LEU A 87 -18.92 2.82 16.62
C LEU A 87 -19.02 3.89 15.53
N ILE A 88 -18.52 5.11 15.77
CA ILE A 88 -18.59 6.19 14.75
C ILE A 88 -17.74 5.84 13.52
N PHE A 89 -16.55 5.27 13.72
CA PHE A 89 -15.69 4.86 12.62
C PHE A 89 -16.28 3.67 11.86
N ILE A 90 -16.86 2.71 12.60
CA ILE A 90 -17.52 1.54 12.02
C ILE A 90 -18.72 1.96 11.17
N GLN A 91 -19.59 2.82 11.72
CA GLN A 91 -20.75 3.34 11.00
C GLN A 91 -20.36 4.14 9.76
N SER A 92 -19.30 4.95 9.85
CA SER A 92 -18.78 5.69 8.69
C SER A 92 -18.28 4.74 7.58
N LEU A 93 -17.59 3.66 7.95
CA LEU A 93 -17.15 2.64 7.00
C LEU A 93 -18.34 1.91 6.36
N GLU A 94 -19.30 1.46 7.16
CA GLU A 94 -20.50 0.77 6.69
C GLU A 94 -21.35 1.66 5.75
N TYR A 95 -21.43 2.95 6.07
CA TYR A 95 -22.06 3.94 5.20
C TYR A 95 -21.33 4.01 3.84
N GLY A 96 -20.01 4.16 3.83
CA GLY A 96 -19.23 4.21 2.59
C GLY A 96 -19.35 2.93 1.76
N VAL A 97 -19.28 1.77 2.39
CA VAL A 97 -19.42 0.46 1.72
C VAL A 97 -20.82 0.27 1.13
N SER A 98 -21.87 0.69 1.84
CA SER A 98 -23.26 0.61 1.32
C SER A 98 -23.52 1.59 0.15
N HIS A 99 -22.68 2.61 -0.01
CA HIS A 99 -22.75 3.61 -1.10
C HIS A 99 -21.56 3.49 -2.07
N ILE A 100 -20.94 2.30 -2.16
CA ILE A 100 -19.70 2.14 -2.94
C ILE A 100 -19.88 2.49 -4.42
N GLU A 101 -21.07 2.25 -4.98
CA GLU A 101 -21.42 2.62 -6.36
C GLU A 101 -21.36 4.13 -6.61
N GLU A 102 -21.84 4.92 -5.64
CA GLU A 102 -21.79 6.37 -5.70
C GLU A 102 -20.34 6.82 -5.65
N ILE A 103 -19.55 6.30 -4.71
CA ILE A 103 -18.12 6.59 -4.59
C ILE A 103 -17.38 6.28 -5.90
N ILE A 104 -17.62 5.11 -6.49
CA ILE A 104 -17.03 4.72 -7.78
C ILE A 104 -17.41 5.71 -8.89
N SER A 105 -18.65 6.18 -8.92
CA SER A 105 -19.13 7.12 -9.95
C SER A 105 -18.50 8.51 -9.88
N HIS A 106 -18.00 8.91 -8.71
CA HIS A 106 -17.32 10.19 -8.51
C HIS A 106 -15.85 10.19 -8.96
N GLU A 107 -15.24 9.01 -9.14
CA GLU A 107 -13.89 8.91 -9.67
C GLU A 107 -13.90 8.94 -11.21
N SER A 108 -13.20 9.91 -11.79
CA SER A 108 -13.18 10.16 -13.24
C SER A 108 -11.81 9.95 -13.89
N ARG A 109 -10.76 9.76 -13.07
CA ARG A 109 -9.38 9.60 -13.53
C ARG A 109 -9.06 8.16 -13.93
N LEU A 110 -9.82 7.19 -13.39
CA LEU A 110 -9.65 5.75 -13.58
C LEU A 110 -10.95 5.12 -14.10
N SER A 111 -10.86 3.90 -14.67
CA SER A 111 -12.06 3.19 -15.09
C SER A 111 -12.87 2.72 -13.88
N SER A 112 -14.20 2.75 -13.99
CA SER A 112 -15.10 2.30 -12.91
C SER A 112 -14.85 0.85 -12.52
N THR A 113 -14.46 -0.01 -13.46
CA THR A 113 -14.05 -1.39 -13.19
C THR A 113 -12.82 -1.45 -12.30
N LEU A 114 -11.76 -0.71 -12.61
CA LEU A 114 -10.54 -0.70 -11.80
C LEU A 114 -10.81 -0.15 -10.39
N VAL A 115 -11.53 0.97 -10.30
CA VAL A 115 -11.88 1.59 -9.00
C VAL A 115 -12.69 0.62 -8.14
N ARG A 116 -13.67 -0.06 -8.75
CA ARG A 116 -14.46 -1.10 -8.06
C ARG A 116 -13.57 -2.22 -7.54
N GLU A 117 -12.72 -2.80 -8.38
CA GLU A 117 -11.85 -3.91 -7.99
C GLU A 117 -10.92 -3.48 -6.85
N TYR A 118 -10.30 -2.31 -6.97
CA TYR A 118 -9.45 -1.75 -5.93
C TYR A 118 -10.19 -1.60 -4.59
N LEU A 119 -11.35 -0.95 -4.59
CA LEU A 119 -12.08 -0.65 -3.36
C LEU A 119 -12.78 -1.86 -2.72
N THR A 120 -13.05 -2.93 -3.47
CA THR A 120 -13.87 -4.07 -3.01
C THR A 120 -13.13 -5.40 -2.92
N LYS A 121 -12.00 -5.55 -3.63
CA LYS A 121 -11.20 -6.78 -3.67
C LYS A 121 -9.79 -6.58 -3.16
N GLU A 122 -9.11 -5.52 -3.59
CA GLU A 122 -7.71 -5.27 -3.22
C GLU A 122 -7.57 -4.69 -1.80
N LEU A 123 -8.57 -3.93 -1.36
CA LEU A 123 -8.62 -3.37 -0.01
C LEU A 123 -9.51 -4.20 0.90
N HIS A 124 -8.97 -4.60 2.05
CA HIS A 124 -9.75 -5.00 3.21
C HIS A 124 -9.73 -3.89 4.26
N TYR A 125 -10.88 -3.60 4.86
CA TYR A 125 -11.03 -2.48 5.81
C TYR A 125 -11.07 -2.92 7.28
N LYS A 126 -11.29 -4.21 7.52
CA LYS A 126 -11.37 -4.79 8.86
C LYS A 126 -10.13 -5.64 9.08
N ILE A 127 -9.40 -5.35 10.15
CA ILE A 127 -8.18 -6.05 10.53
C ILE A 127 -8.53 -7.46 10.99
N THR A 128 -7.90 -8.46 10.39
CA THR A 128 -7.99 -9.87 10.78
C THR A 128 -6.85 -10.28 11.71
N GLU A 129 -6.90 -11.50 12.24
CA GLU A 129 -5.78 -12.07 13.01
C GLU A 129 -4.51 -12.25 12.16
N GLU A 130 -4.65 -12.56 10.88
CA GLU A 130 -3.51 -12.70 9.96
C GLU A 130 -2.84 -11.35 9.70
N ASP A 131 -3.62 -10.28 9.58
CA ASP A 131 -3.11 -8.92 9.44
C ASP A 131 -2.35 -8.48 10.70
N GLN A 132 -2.84 -8.84 11.90
CA GLN A 132 -2.14 -8.56 13.16
C GLN A 132 -0.81 -9.31 13.25
N LYS A 133 -0.78 -10.59 12.85
CA LYS A 133 0.47 -11.37 12.78
C LYS A 133 1.44 -10.72 11.79
N GLY A 134 0.96 -10.33 10.61
CA GLY A 134 1.74 -9.62 9.60
C GLY A 134 2.33 -8.31 10.13
N PHE A 135 1.53 -7.52 10.83
CA PHE A 135 1.96 -6.26 11.45
C PHE A 135 3.06 -6.46 12.50
N LEU A 136 2.92 -7.47 13.38
CA LEU A 136 3.94 -7.79 14.38
C LEU A 136 5.23 -8.28 13.74
N LEU A 137 5.15 -9.15 12.73
CA LEU A 137 6.32 -9.62 11.98
C LEU A 137 7.01 -8.47 11.26
N PHE A 138 6.25 -7.58 10.63
CA PHE A 138 6.80 -6.41 9.95
C PHE A 138 7.56 -5.50 10.93
N ARG A 139 7.00 -5.27 12.12
CA ARG A 139 7.69 -4.51 13.20
C ARG A 139 9.00 -5.18 13.61
N GLU A 140 9.01 -6.50 13.79
CA GLU A 140 10.20 -7.26 14.15
C GLU A 140 11.30 -7.10 13.09
N LYS A 141 10.97 -7.33 11.81
CA LYS A 141 11.91 -7.16 10.69
C LYS A 141 12.44 -5.73 10.60
N CYS A 142 11.58 -4.73 10.78
CA CYS A 142 12.02 -3.34 10.82
C CYS A 142 13.01 -3.07 11.98
N SER A 143 12.76 -3.64 13.17
CA SER A 143 13.67 -3.49 14.30
C SER A 143 15.03 -4.14 14.05
N GLN A 144 15.06 -5.34 13.45
CA GLN A 144 16.30 -6.06 13.13
C GLN A 144 17.17 -5.28 12.14
N LEU A 145 16.52 -4.54 11.23
CA LEU A 145 17.18 -3.71 10.22
C LEU A 145 17.40 -2.26 10.65
N ASN A 146 17.12 -1.91 11.91
CA ASN A 146 17.22 -0.54 12.46
C ASN A 146 16.41 0.48 11.63
N LEU A 147 15.17 0.15 11.31
CA LEU A 147 14.23 0.98 10.54
C LEU A 147 13.15 1.66 11.40
N LEU A 148 13.21 1.50 12.73
CA LEU A 148 12.29 2.07 13.72
C LEU A 148 13.00 3.05 14.64
#